data_AF-A0A353K100-F1
#
_entry.id   AF-A0A353K100-F1
#
_cell.length_a   1.000
_cell.length_b   1.000
_cell.length_c   1.000
_cell.angle_alpha   90.00
_cell.angle_beta   90.00
_cell.angle_gamma   90.00
#
_symmetry.space_group_name_H-M   'P 1'
#
loop_
_entity.id
_entity.type
_entity.pdbx_description
1 polymer ?
#
loop_
_entity_poly.entity_id
_entity_poly.type
_entity_poly.pdbx_seq_one_letter_code
_entity_poly.pdbx_strand_id
1 'polypeptide(L)'
;FDIVKLSDVSKNVICKMKADVVYDNYVAWAKEFDTEMYKLVTANEKMSKEIFNIDKESPKPRKDFAKWDDVRGKIFYFFDELFYKETAEQVELPKTVTLEAAKEVIKVYMNKYNVNAASQEEWFEDLKSIGLDLGYCANRKEYKANPGKYKGMISDVAASVRAAITHRSNTPDLYTIMNIFGKDKVKERFERFLEI
;
A
#
# COMPACT_ATOMS: atom_id res chain seq x y z
N PHE A 1 32.82 -9.60 8.52
CA PHE A 1 31.47 -9.35 9.05
C PHE A 1 30.50 -9.34 7.87
N ASP A 2 29.32 -9.98 7.99
CA ASP A 2 28.34 -10.11 6.90
C ASP A 2 27.09 -9.28 7.22
N ILE A 3 26.94 -8.16 6.51
CA ILE A 3 25.83 -7.22 6.72
C ILE A 3 24.49 -7.74 6.19
N VAL A 4 24.52 -8.61 5.17
CA VAL A 4 23.31 -9.21 4.60
C VAL A 4 22.72 -10.19 5.61
N LYS A 5 23.58 -11.05 6.17
CA LYS A 5 23.17 -11.98 7.23
C LYS A 5 22.65 -11.25 8.47
N LEU A 6 23.28 -10.15 8.88
CA LEU A 6 22.76 -9.33 9.99
C LEU A 6 21.37 -8.77 9.67
N SER A 7 21.17 -8.26 8.45
CA SER A 7 19.88 -7.70 8.02
C SER A 7 18.78 -8.76 8.05
N ASP A 8 19.09 -9.99 7.61
CA ASP A 8 18.15 -11.11 7.66
C ASP A 8 17.81 -11.54 9.09
N VAL A 9 18.80 -11.60 9.98
CA VAL A 9 18.57 -11.86 11.41
C VAL A 9 17.68 -10.77 12.00
N SER A 10 17.96 -9.50 11.71
CA SER A 10 17.19 -8.36 12.23
C SER A 10 15.73 -8.39 11.75
N LYS A 11 15.50 -8.66 10.46
CA LYS A 11 14.15 -8.88 9.91
C LYS A 11 13.39 -9.98 10.65
N ASN A 12 14.06 -11.10 10.97
CA ASN A 12 13.45 -12.21 11.70
C ASN A 12 13.12 -11.87 13.17
N VAL A 13 13.84 -10.92 13.75
CA VAL A 13 13.60 -10.43 15.12
C VAL A 13 12.47 -9.41 15.13
N ILE A 14 12.56 -8.37 14.29
CA ILE A 14 11.60 -7.26 14.26
C ILE A 14 10.20 -7.75 13.85
N CYS A 15 10.10 -8.67 12.88
CA CYS A 15 8.78 -9.15 12.44
C CYS A 15 7.97 -9.84 13.56
N LYS A 16 8.65 -10.41 14.57
CA LYS A 16 8.05 -11.10 15.72
C LYS A 16 7.73 -10.21 16.92
N MET A 17 8.22 -8.97 16.96
CA MET A 17 7.85 -8.00 18.00
C MET A 17 6.33 -7.73 17.93
N LYS A 18 5.68 -7.25 18.99
CA LYS A 18 4.30 -6.74 18.88
C LYS A 18 4.29 -5.34 18.24
N ALA A 19 3.16 -4.90 17.69
CA ALA A 19 3.05 -3.58 17.06
C ALA A 19 3.44 -2.44 18.03
N ASP A 20 2.99 -2.48 19.28
CA ASP A 20 3.37 -1.50 20.32
C ASP A 20 4.89 -1.47 20.55
N VAL A 21 5.53 -2.65 20.58
CA VAL A 21 6.98 -2.75 20.77
C VAL A 21 7.75 -2.20 19.56
N VAL A 22 7.23 -2.40 18.33
CA VAL A 22 7.81 -1.78 17.13
C VAL A 22 7.67 -0.27 17.19
N TYR A 23 6.49 0.23 17.57
CA TYR A 23 6.22 1.65 17.75
C TYR A 23 7.19 2.29 18.75
N ASP A 24 7.28 1.75 19.97
CA ASP A 24 8.12 2.31 21.04
C ASP A 24 9.60 2.37 20.64
N ASN A 25 10.12 1.28 20.04
CA ASN A 25 11.50 1.24 19.57
C ASN A 25 11.76 2.21 18.42
N TYR A 26 10.83 2.30 17.46
CA TYR A 26 10.95 3.22 16.34
C TYR A 26 10.89 4.68 16.80
N VAL A 27 9.97 5.02 17.70
CA VAL A 27 9.84 6.37 18.27
C VAL A 27 11.11 6.79 19.00
N ALA A 28 11.69 5.88 19.81
CA ALA A 28 12.95 6.14 20.50
C ALA A 28 14.09 6.44 19.51
N TRP A 29 14.21 5.64 18.44
CA TRP A 29 15.21 5.87 17.40
C TRP A 29 14.94 7.16 16.59
N ALA A 30 13.71 7.38 16.14
CA ALA A 30 13.33 8.53 15.32
C ALA A 30 13.53 9.85 16.05
N LYS A 31 13.36 9.88 17.38
CA LYS A 31 13.63 11.07 18.20
C LYS A 31 15.04 11.61 17.99
N GLU A 32 16.03 10.72 17.83
CA GLU A 32 17.44 11.08 17.67
C GLU A 32 17.84 11.23 16.20
N PHE A 33 17.28 10.41 15.30
CA PHE A 33 17.79 10.27 13.94
C PHE A 33 16.82 10.70 12.82
N ASP A 34 15.52 10.83 13.10
CA ASP A 34 14.50 11.28 12.15
C ASP A 34 13.40 12.10 12.85
N THR A 35 13.74 13.34 13.21
CA THR A 35 12.84 14.22 13.97
C THR A 35 11.53 14.54 13.23
N GLU A 36 11.51 14.50 11.90
CA GLU A 36 10.27 14.70 11.13
C GLU A 36 9.32 13.51 11.33
N MET A 37 9.81 12.28 11.15
CA MET A 37 9.00 11.10 11.40
C MET A 37 8.61 10.96 12.86
N TYR A 38 9.50 11.29 13.81
CA TYR A 38 9.16 11.30 15.24
C TYR A 38 7.91 12.14 15.52
N LYS A 39 7.85 13.36 14.98
CA LYS A 39 6.68 14.25 15.14
C LYS A 39 5.43 13.65 14.50
N LEU A 40 5.55 13.12 13.28
CA LEU A 40 4.42 12.55 12.54
C LEU A 40 3.81 11.33 13.24
N VAL A 41 4.65 10.37 13.65
CA VAL A 41 4.15 9.13 14.27
C VAL A 41 3.61 9.36 15.68
N THR A 42 4.22 10.27 16.45
CA THR A 42 3.74 10.57 17.82
C THR A 42 2.47 11.40 17.83
N ALA A 43 2.30 12.32 16.87
CA ALA A 43 1.04 13.03 16.68
C ALA A 43 -0.12 12.11 16.24
N ASN A 44 0.22 10.96 15.62
CA ASN A 44 -0.73 9.99 15.11
C ASN A 44 -0.51 8.59 15.72
N GLU A 45 -0.33 8.52 17.05
CA GLU A 45 0.07 7.29 17.74
C GLU A 45 -0.82 6.08 17.41
N LYS A 46 -2.15 6.26 17.51
CA LYS A 46 -3.12 5.18 17.27
C LYS A 46 -2.99 4.62 15.85
N MET A 47 -3.00 5.50 14.85
CA MET A 47 -2.82 5.13 13.45
C MET A 47 -1.45 4.46 13.24
N SER A 48 -0.39 4.98 13.84
CA SER A 48 0.97 4.42 13.71
C SER A 48 1.06 2.99 14.24
N LYS A 49 0.41 2.71 15.37
CA LYS A 49 0.31 1.34 15.91
C LYS A 49 -0.50 0.42 15.00
N GLU A 50 -1.60 0.90 14.42
CA GLU A 50 -2.38 0.16 13.42
C GLU A 50 -1.53 -0.16 12.17
N ILE A 51 -0.76 0.81 11.67
CA ILE A 51 0.18 0.63 10.55
C ILE A 51 1.20 -0.46 10.86
N PHE A 52 1.80 -0.45 12.06
CA PHE A 52 2.75 -1.48 12.46
C PHE A 52 2.11 -2.85 12.68
N ASN A 53 0.78 -2.94 12.78
CA ASN A 53 0.07 -4.19 12.97
C ASN A 53 -0.38 -4.87 11.65
N ILE A 54 -0.29 -4.17 10.51
CA ILE A 54 -0.75 -4.74 9.22
C ILE A 54 0.02 -6.02 8.90
N ASP A 55 -0.70 -7.10 8.58
CA ASP A 55 -0.19 -8.44 8.25
C ASP A 55 0.70 -9.10 9.34
N LYS A 56 0.75 -8.52 10.54
CA LYS A 56 1.69 -8.90 11.60
C LYS A 56 1.28 -10.16 12.35
N GLU A 57 -0.01 -10.38 12.51
CA GLU A 57 -0.57 -11.57 13.17
C GLU A 57 -0.77 -12.75 12.22
N SER A 58 -0.37 -12.60 10.95
CA SER A 58 -0.44 -13.68 9.97
C SER A 58 0.56 -14.81 10.29
N PRO A 59 0.33 -16.06 9.83
CA PRO A 59 1.29 -17.15 10.00
C PRO A 59 2.68 -16.89 9.41
N LYS A 60 2.80 -15.88 8.53
CA LYS A 60 4.04 -15.46 7.87
C LYS A 60 4.17 -13.93 7.98
N PRO A 61 4.48 -13.39 9.17
CA PRO A 61 4.55 -11.95 9.39
C PRO A 61 5.55 -11.30 8.43
N ARG A 62 5.22 -10.11 7.94
CA ARG A 62 6.07 -9.42 6.96
C ARG A 62 7.41 -9.02 7.57
N LYS A 63 8.43 -9.09 6.73
CA LYS A 63 9.84 -8.81 7.09
C LYS A 63 10.27 -7.47 6.50
N ASP A 64 9.52 -6.43 6.83
CA ASP A 64 9.65 -5.13 6.18
C ASP A 64 10.88 -4.34 6.61
N PHE A 65 11.30 -4.52 7.86
CA PHE A 65 12.34 -3.72 8.49
C PHE A 65 13.53 -4.59 8.88
N ALA A 66 14.71 -4.25 8.38
CA ALA A 66 15.98 -4.75 8.92
C ALA A 66 16.56 -3.79 9.96
N LYS A 67 16.30 -2.49 9.81
CA LYS A 67 16.74 -1.41 10.69
C LYS A 67 15.65 -0.33 10.77
N TRP A 68 15.69 0.51 11.81
CA TRP A 68 14.68 1.55 12.02
C TRP A 68 14.64 2.62 10.93
N ASP A 69 15.78 2.88 10.29
CA ASP A 69 15.90 3.73 9.09
C ASP A 69 15.03 3.24 7.91
N ASP A 70 14.74 1.93 7.81
CA ASP A 70 13.87 1.40 6.74
C ASP A 70 12.42 1.85 6.91
N VAL A 71 11.98 2.17 8.14
CA VAL A 71 10.56 2.39 8.48
C VAL A 71 9.97 3.54 7.67
N ARG A 72 10.67 4.69 7.62
CA ARG A 72 10.21 5.88 6.88
C ARG A 72 9.80 5.52 5.46
N GLY A 73 10.68 4.87 4.71
CA GLY A 73 10.43 4.50 3.32
C GLY A 73 9.26 3.53 3.11
N LYS A 74 8.80 2.85 4.17
CA LYS A 74 7.69 1.90 4.12
C LYS A 74 6.35 2.46 4.59
N ILE A 75 6.35 3.55 5.37
CA ILE A 75 5.13 4.08 5.98
C ILE A 75 4.86 5.56 5.66
N PHE A 76 5.78 6.27 5.00
CA PHE A 76 5.64 7.72 4.80
C PHE A 76 4.31 8.09 4.09
N TYR A 77 3.78 7.24 3.21
CA TYR A 77 2.55 7.51 2.45
C TYR A 77 1.28 7.58 3.33
N PHE A 78 1.37 7.17 4.60
CA PHE A 78 0.29 7.38 5.57
C PHE A 78 0.22 8.82 6.09
N PHE A 79 1.27 9.63 5.87
CA PHE A 79 1.37 11.00 6.35
C PHE A 79 1.27 11.97 5.17
N ASP A 80 0.23 12.81 5.16
CA ASP A 80 -0.06 13.72 4.06
C ASP A 80 1.07 14.71 3.78
N GLU A 81 1.74 15.16 4.84
CA GLU A 81 2.88 16.08 4.81
C GLU A 81 4.07 15.52 4.04
N LEU A 82 4.14 14.20 3.87
CA LEU A 82 5.16 13.51 3.08
C LEU A 82 4.61 13.03 1.74
N PHE A 83 3.43 12.41 1.74
CA PHE A 83 2.82 11.86 0.54
C PHE A 83 2.57 12.91 -0.53
N TYR A 84 2.05 14.09 -0.16
CA TYR A 84 1.74 15.16 -1.13
C TYR A 84 2.95 15.94 -1.64
N LYS A 85 4.16 15.57 -1.20
CA LYS A 85 5.41 16.06 -1.79
C LYS A 85 5.86 15.21 -3.00
N GLU A 86 5.25 14.05 -3.21
CA GLU A 86 5.54 13.19 -4.37
C GLU A 86 4.88 13.71 -5.65
N THR A 87 5.56 13.52 -6.77
CA THR A 87 5.13 13.84 -8.13
C THR A 87 4.82 12.57 -8.92
N ALA A 88 4.34 12.73 -10.16
CA ALA A 88 4.01 11.63 -11.06
C ALA A 88 5.16 10.62 -11.24
N GLU A 89 6.40 11.08 -11.22
CA GLU A 89 7.60 10.25 -11.40
C GLU A 89 7.84 9.26 -10.25
N GLN A 90 7.27 9.51 -9.08
CA GLN A 90 7.37 8.65 -7.91
C GLN A 90 6.23 7.63 -7.81
N VAL A 91 5.24 7.70 -8.70
CA VAL A 91 4.16 6.72 -8.79
C VAL A 91 4.70 5.41 -9.37
N GLU A 92 4.78 4.39 -8.52
CA GLU A 92 5.18 3.05 -8.97
C GLU A 92 4.01 2.27 -9.58
N LEU A 93 4.02 2.10 -10.90
CA LEU A 93 3.10 1.23 -11.63
C LEU A 93 3.82 0.00 -12.21
N PRO A 94 3.12 -1.14 -12.35
CA PRO A 94 3.63 -2.26 -13.13
C PRO A 94 3.93 -1.83 -14.57
N LYS A 95 4.93 -2.44 -15.21
CA LYS A 95 5.27 -2.16 -16.62
C LYS A 95 4.11 -2.40 -17.61
N THR A 96 3.09 -3.13 -17.18
CA THR A 96 1.88 -3.43 -17.95
C THR A 96 0.83 -2.33 -17.88
N VAL A 97 1.03 -1.28 -17.08
CA VAL A 97 0.03 -0.24 -16.80
C VAL A 97 0.64 1.13 -16.99
N THR A 98 0.05 1.95 -17.87
CA THR A 98 0.41 3.37 -17.99
C THR A 98 -0.33 4.20 -16.93
N LEU A 99 0.15 5.42 -16.64
CA LEU A 99 -0.51 6.32 -15.71
C LEU A 99 -1.95 6.64 -16.15
N GLU A 100 -2.17 6.83 -17.45
CA GLU A 100 -3.49 7.11 -18.03
C GLU A 100 -4.44 5.92 -17.85
N ALA A 101 -3.97 4.70 -18.10
CA ALA A 101 -4.76 3.49 -17.88
C ALA A 101 -5.10 3.31 -16.39
N ALA A 102 -4.17 3.61 -15.49
CA ALA A 102 -4.44 3.62 -14.06
C ALA A 102 -5.50 4.67 -13.69
N LYS A 103 -5.42 5.90 -14.23
CA LYS A 103 -6.44 6.94 -14.02
C LYS A 103 -7.82 6.54 -14.52
N GLU A 104 -7.92 5.87 -15.67
CA GLU A 104 -9.18 5.30 -16.17
C GLU A 104 -9.80 4.33 -15.16
N VAL A 105 -8.97 3.41 -14.62
CA VAL A 105 -9.38 2.47 -13.58
C VAL A 105 -9.87 3.20 -12.35
N ILE A 106 -9.09 4.16 -11.82
CA ILE A 106 -9.43 4.90 -10.59
C ILE A 106 -10.72 5.69 -10.74
N LYS A 107 -10.94 6.32 -11.90
CA LYS A 107 -12.17 7.09 -12.16
C LYS A 107 -13.42 6.21 -12.05
N VAL A 108 -13.37 4.96 -12.54
CA VAL A 108 -14.51 4.04 -12.43
C VAL A 108 -14.57 3.41 -11.04
N TYR A 109 -13.43 3.00 -10.49
CA TYR A 109 -13.34 2.38 -9.18
C TYR A 109 -13.88 3.29 -8.07
N MET A 110 -13.48 4.57 -8.05
CA MET A 110 -13.91 5.55 -7.05
C MET A 110 -15.44 5.71 -6.98
N ASN A 111 -16.13 5.60 -8.12
CA ASN A 111 -17.60 5.71 -8.17
C ASN A 111 -18.33 4.45 -7.69
N LYS A 112 -17.66 3.30 -7.72
CA LYS A 112 -18.20 1.99 -7.32
C LYS A 112 -17.60 1.49 -6.00
N TYR A 113 -16.70 2.24 -5.38
CA TYR A 113 -15.95 1.81 -4.22
C TYR A 113 -16.89 1.56 -3.01
N ASN A 114 -17.02 0.30 -2.65
CA ASN A 114 -17.77 -0.15 -1.49
C ASN A 114 -16.92 0.01 -0.22
N VAL A 115 -17.16 1.09 0.51
CA VAL A 115 -16.49 1.41 1.78
C VAL A 115 -16.89 0.50 2.93
N ASN A 116 -17.96 -0.29 2.77
CA ASN A 116 -18.54 -1.13 3.81
C ASN A 116 -18.23 -2.61 3.62
N ALA A 117 -17.34 -2.98 2.69
CA ALA A 117 -16.93 -4.37 2.49
C ALA A 117 -16.41 -4.96 3.82
N ALA A 118 -17.00 -6.08 4.24
CA ALA A 118 -16.78 -6.66 5.56
C ALA A 118 -15.48 -7.48 5.65
N SER A 119 -14.87 -7.81 4.51
CA SER A 119 -13.59 -8.51 4.46
C SER A 119 -12.75 -8.14 3.23
N GLN A 120 -11.48 -8.54 3.26
CA GLN A 120 -10.57 -8.42 2.12
C GLN A 120 -11.06 -9.19 0.89
N GLU A 121 -11.66 -10.36 1.08
CA GLU A 121 -12.22 -11.18 0.00
C GLU A 121 -13.40 -10.49 -0.67
N GLU A 122 -14.31 -9.91 0.11
CA GLU A 122 -15.46 -9.16 -0.42
C GLU A 122 -14.99 -7.93 -1.21
N TRP A 123 -14.07 -7.15 -0.62
CA TRP A 123 -13.44 -6.01 -1.31
C TRP A 123 -12.77 -6.41 -2.63
N PHE A 124 -12.08 -7.56 -2.65
CA PHE A 124 -11.40 -8.03 -3.84
C PHE A 124 -12.38 -8.52 -4.92
N GLU A 125 -13.50 -9.14 -4.55
CA GLU A 125 -14.52 -9.55 -5.52
C GLU A 125 -15.21 -8.33 -6.15
N ASP A 126 -15.47 -7.27 -5.37
CA ASP A 126 -15.94 -5.98 -5.89
C ASP A 126 -14.94 -5.39 -6.89
N LEU A 127 -13.65 -5.33 -6.52
CA LEU A 127 -12.58 -4.87 -7.40
C LEU A 127 -12.49 -5.69 -8.69
N LYS A 128 -12.65 -7.01 -8.58
CA LYS A 128 -12.62 -7.93 -9.72
C LYS A 128 -13.81 -7.70 -10.64
N SER A 129 -15.02 -7.51 -10.10
CA SER A 129 -16.21 -7.17 -10.90
C SER A 129 -15.99 -5.87 -11.68
N ILE A 130 -15.47 -4.82 -11.03
CA ILE A 130 -15.13 -3.55 -11.69
C ILE A 130 -14.09 -3.77 -12.80
N GLY A 131 -13.07 -4.57 -12.55
CA GLY A 131 -12.04 -4.88 -13.55
C GLY A 131 -12.59 -5.63 -14.77
N LEU A 132 -13.49 -6.58 -14.57
CA LEU A 132 -14.15 -7.31 -15.66
C LEU A 132 -14.98 -6.35 -16.53
N ASP A 133 -15.76 -5.44 -15.91
CA ASP A 133 -16.52 -4.41 -16.63
C ASP A 133 -15.62 -3.48 -17.46
N LEU A 134 -14.41 -3.21 -16.98
CA LEU A 134 -13.40 -2.39 -17.67
C LEU A 134 -12.65 -3.14 -18.79
N GLY A 135 -12.93 -4.43 -18.99
CA GLY A 135 -12.27 -5.26 -20.01
C GLY A 135 -10.92 -5.85 -19.58
N TYR A 136 -10.70 -6.02 -18.28
CA TYR A 136 -9.54 -6.74 -17.74
C TYR A 136 -9.86 -8.23 -17.53
N CYS A 137 -8.84 -9.08 -17.64
CA CYS A 137 -9.00 -10.52 -17.55
C CYS A 137 -8.66 -11.06 -16.15
N ALA A 138 -9.55 -11.86 -15.58
CA ALA A 138 -9.30 -12.57 -14.31
C ALA A 138 -8.45 -13.85 -14.50
N ASN A 139 -8.39 -14.40 -15.72
CA ASN A 139 -7.72 -15.66 -15.99
C ASN A 139 -6.42 -15.48 -16.78
N ARG A 140 -5.28 -15.82 -16.16
CA ARG A 140 -3.96 -15.68 -16.79
C ARG A 140 -3.77 -16.52 -18.05
N LYS A 141 -4.36 -17.72 -18.12
CA LYS A 141 -4.25 -18.58 -19.30
C LYS A 141 -5.03 -17.98 -20.47
N GLU A 142 -6.24 -17.49 -20.20
CA GLU A 142 -7.08 -16.85 -21.20
C GLU A 142 -6.46 -15.55 -21.72
N TYR A 143 -5.92 -14.71 -20.82
CA TYR A 143 -5.20 -13.49 -21.19
C TYR A 143 -4.06 -13.77 -22.17
N LYS A 144 -3.25 -14.80 -21.89
CA LYS A 144 -2.14 -15.21 -22.76
C LYS A 144 -2.59 -15.80 -24.10
N ALA A 145 -3.72 -16.50 -24.11
CA ALA A 145 -4.25 -17.13 -25.31
C ALA A 145 -4.90 -16.13 -26.29
N ASN A 146 -5.28 -14.94 -25.81
CA ASN A 146 -6.01 -13.93 -26.59
C ASN A 146 -5.29 -12.57 -26.56
N PRO A 147 -4.11 -12.44 -27.18
CA PRO A 147 -3.38 -11.18 -27.22
C PRO A 147 -4.23 -10.07 -27.86
N GLY A 148 -4.30 -8.91 -27.20
CA GLY A 148 -5.08 -7.74 -27.66
C GLY A 148 -6.58 -7.77 -27.33
N LYS A 149 -7.13 -8.87 -26.81
CA LYS A 149 -8.54 -8.95 -26.39
C LYS A 149 -8.83 -8.16 -25.11
N TYR A 150 -7.86 -8.06 -24.22
CA TYR A 150 -8.01 -7.50 -22.88
C TYR A 150 -7.07 -6.32 -22.68
N LYS A 151 -7.51 -5.33 -21.90
CA LYS A 151 -6.66 -4.18 -21.50
C LYS A 151 -5.49 -4.60 -20.60
N GLY A 152 -5.67 -5.68 -19.85
CA GLY A 152 -4.70 -6.22 -18.90
C GLY A 152 -5.32 -7.30 -18.04
N MET A 153 -4.71 -7.57 -16.88
CA MET A 153 -5.22 -8.51 -15.88
C MET A 153 -5.89 -7.79 -14.69
N ILE A 154 -6.74 -8.49 -13.93
CA ILE A 154 -7.30 -7.94 -12.66
C ILE A 154 -6.19 -7.51 -11.68
N SER A 155 -5.01 -8.12 -11.74
CA SER A 155 -3.85 -7.67 -10.97
C SER A 155 -3.40 -6.24 -11.32
N ASP A 156 -3.60 -5.80 -12.56
CA ASP A 156 -3.29 -4.44 -13.01
C ASP A 156 -4.29 -3.43 -12.42
N VAL A 157 -5.55 -3.82 -12.27
CA VAL A 157 -6.60 -3.03 -11.58
C VAL A 157 -6.22 -2.85 -10.11
N ALA A 158 -5.89 -3.94 -9.41
CA ALA A 158 -5.45 -3.88 -8.02
C ALA A 158 -4.15 -3.06 -7.84
N ALA A 159 -3.22 -3.15 -8.79
CA ALA A 159 -2.01 -2.34 -8.79
C ALA A 159 -2.30 -0.86 -9.02
N SER A 160 -3.28 -0.52 -9.87
CA SER A 160 -3.71 0.87 -10.09
C SER A 160 -4.30 1.47 -8.81
N VAL A 161 -5.18 0.73 -8.12
CA VAL A 161 -5.72 1.15 -6.81
C VAL A 161 -4.60 1.33 -5.78
N ARG A 162 -3.65 0.39 -5.72
CA ARG A 162 -2.49 0.52 -4.81
C ARG A 162 -1.67 1.78 -5.10
N ALA A 163 -1.34 2.01 -6.37
CA ALA A 163 -0.56 3.15 -6.79
C ALA A 163 -1.28 4.47 -6.45
N ALA A 164 -2.59 4.55 -6.66
CA ALA A 164 -3.35 5.75 -6.34
C ALA A 164 -3.41 6.08 -4.83
N ILE A 165 -3.37 5.05 -3.97
CA ILE A 165 -3.43 5.23 -2.52
C ILE A 165 -2.05 5.47 -1.89
N THR A 166 -0.99 4.89 -2.47
CA THR A 166 0.31 4.78 -1.80
C THR A 166 1.52 5.21 -2.64
N HIS A 167 1.34 5.42 -3.94
CA HIS A 167 2.41 5.58 -4.94
C HIS A 167 3.46 4.44 -4.94
N ARG A 168 3.14 3.27 -4.35
CA ARG A 168 4.05 2.12 -4.26
C ARG A 168 3.44 0.91 -4.94
N SER A 169 4.31 0.12 -5.57
CA SER A 169 3.94 -1.15 -6.20
C SER A 169 3.89 -2.30 -5.20
N ASN A 170 4.57 -2.16 -4.05
CA ASN A 170 4.67 -3.14 -2.99
C ASN A 170 4.32 -2.53 -1.63
N THR A 171 3.19 -2.93 -1.07
CA THR A 171 2.63 -2.44 0.20
C THR A 171 2.25 -3.63 1.09
N PRO A 172 1.98 -3.40 2.38
CA PRO A 172 1.11 -4.30 3.16
C PRO A 172 -0.26 -4.50 2.48
N ASP A 173 -1.11 -5.32 3.08
CA ASP A 173 -2.48 -5.52 2.64
C ASP A 173 -3.21 -4.19 2.37
N LEU A 174 -3.64 -4.01 1.11
CA LEU A 174 -4.22 -2.75 0.63
C LEU A 174 -5.59 -2.49 1.24
N TYR A 175 -6.39 -3.54 1.47
CA TYR A 175 -7.69 -3.41 2.11
C TYR A 175 -7.54 -2.82 3.52
N THR A 176 -6.60 -3.34 4.31
CA THR A 176 -6.26 -2.83 5.63
C THR A 176 -5.75 -1.39 5.58
N ILE A 177 -4.88 -1.05 4.62
CA ILE A 177 -4.40 0.34 4.41
C ILE A 177 -5.59 1.29 4.16
N MET A 178 -6.51 0.91 3.27
CA MET A 178 -7.68 1.72 2.94
C MET A 178 -8.63 1.87 4.14
N ASN A 179 -8.75 0.85 4.99
CA ASN A 179 -9.54 0.93 6.22
C ASN A 179 -8.91 1.85 7.28
N ILE A 180 -7.58 1.83 7.42
CA ILE A 180 -6.85 2.76 8.31
C ILE A 180 -7.08 4.21 7.85
N PHE A 181 -7.05 4.46 6.54
CA PHE A 181 -7.35 5.78 5.99
C PHE A 181 -8.82 6.18 6.15
N GLY A 182 -9.72 5.22 6.01
CA GLY A 182 -11.15 5.49 5.95
C GLY A 182 -11.59 6.12 4.62
N LYS A 183 -12.91 6.16 4.43
CA LYS A 183 -13.56 6.56 3.18
C LYS A 183 -13.08 7.90 2.63
N ASP A 184 -13.08 8.94 3.46
CA ASP A 184 -12.86 10.30 2.98
C ASP A 184 -11.42 10.49 2.50
N LYS A 185 -10.46 9.93 3.22
CA LYS A 185 -9.05 9.96 2.83
C LYS A 185 -8.78 9.12 1.58
N VAL A 186 -9.38 7.93 1.47
CA VAL A 186 -9.30 7.12 0.24
C VAL A 186 -9.84 7.88 -0.97
N LYS A 187 -10.98 8.56 -0.82
CA LYS A 187 -11.55 9.38 -1.90
C LYS A 187 -10.63 10.54 -2.27
N GLU A 188 -10.10 11.26 -1.28
CA GLU A 188 -9.15 12.36 -1.50
C GLU A 188 -7.89 11.87 -2.25
N ARG A 189 -7.35 10.70 -1.88
CA ARG A 189 -6.21 10.09 -2.58
C ARG A 189 -6.53 9.80 -4.05
N PHE A 190 -7.72 9.27 -4.33
CA PHE A 190 -8.16 9.05 -5.71
C PHE A 190 -8.34 10.34 -6.49
N GLU A 191 -8.99 11.36 -5.91
CA GLU A 191 -9.18 12.66 -6.55
C GLU A 191 -7.84 13.30 -6.93
N ARG A 192 -6.89 13.33 -5.99
CA ARG A 192 -5.53 13.83 -6.26
C ARG A 192 -4.80 13.00 -7.29
N PHE A 193 -4.89 11.67 -7.24
CA PHE A 193 -4.25 10.81 -8.23
C PHE A 193 -4.75 11.08 -9.66
N LEU A 194 -6.01 11.46 -9.83
CA LEU A 194 -6.55 11.84 -11.14
C LEU A 194 -5.97 13.16 -11.67
N GLU A 195 -5.44 14.02 -10.80
CA GLU A 195 -4.83 15.32 -11.13
C GLU A 195 -3.32 15.25 -11.41
N ILE A 196 -2.63 14.17 -10.98
CA ILE A 196 -1.16 14.00 -11.09
C ILE A 196 -0.66 13.96 -12.53
#